data_AF-A0A3M7L0P2-F1
#
_entry.id   AF-A0A3M7L0P2-F1
#
_cell.length_a   1.000
_cell.length_b   1.000
_cell.length_c   1.000
_cell.angle_alpha   90.00
_cell.angle_beta   90.00
_cell.angle_gamma   90.00
#
_symmetry.space_group_name_H-M   'P 1'
#
loop_
_entity.id
_entity.type
_entity.pdbx_description
1 polymer ?
#
loop_
_entity_poly.entity_id
_entity_poly.type
_entity_poly.pdbx_seq_one_letter_code
_entity_poly.pdbx_strand_id
1 'polypeptide(L)'
;LIILALIGVALAAKGSSVRHLTSTDFDEVTSDGKVYFVKCGHCKKLAPTWEKLAKAYEGSEEAAVPGFPSLKIYFNGEQKESFRSARDYDTLKTFFDENIAVLQGETVA
;
A
#
# COMPACT_ATOMS: atom_id res chain seq x y z
N LEU A 1 -29.87 32.85 -38.53
CA LEU A 1 -29.86 32.38 -37.13
C LEU A 1 -29.35 30.94 -37.11
N ILE A 2 -28.04 30.73 -37.00
CA ILE A 2 -27.45 29.40 -36.82
C ILE A 2 -26.41 29.55 -35.71
N ILE A 3 -26.83 29.31 -34.47
CA ILE A 3 -25.93 29.23 -33.33
C ILE A 3 -25.58 27.75 -33.18
N LEU A 4 -24.40 27.37 -33.67
CA LEU A 4 -23.78 26.07 -33.43
C LEU A 4 -23.43 25.97 -31.94
N ALA A 5 -24.27 25.28 -31.18
CA ALA A 5 -23.97 24.89 -29.81
C ALA A 5 -22.89 23.79 -29.85
N LEU A 6 -21.65 24.17 -29.59
CA LEU A 6 -20.57 23.23 -29.24
C LEU A 6 -20.92 22.60 -27.90
N ILE A 7 -21.50 21.40 -27.94
CA ILE A 7 -21.67 20.54 -26.77
C ILE A 7 -20.26 20.09 -26.38
N GLY A 8 -19.66 20.81 -25.44
CA GLY A 8 -18.44 20.38 -24.77
C GLY A 8 -18.74 19.15 -23.93
N VAL A 9 -18.35 17.97 -24.40
CA VAL A 9 -18.36 16.76 -23.59
C VAL A 9 -17.23 16.89 -22.56
N ALA A 10 -17.59 17.27 -21.33
CA ALA A 10 -16.66 17.26 -20.22
C ALA A 10 -16.36 15.81 -19.83
N LEU A 11 -15.19 15.30 -20.22
CA LEU A 11 -14.66 14.05 -19.67
C LEU A 11 -14.23 14.31 -18.21
N ALA A 12 -15.02 13.81 -17.26
CA ALA A 12 -14.62 13.78 -15.85
C ALA A 12 -13.50 12.74 -15.66
N ALA A 13 -12.27 13.20 -15.42
CA ALA A 13 -11.18 12.33 -15.03
C ALA A 13 -11.43 11.81 -13.60
N LYS A 14 -11.63 10.49 -13.43
CA LYS A 14 -11.65 9.85 -12.10
C LYS A 14 -10.23 9.83 -11.53
N GLY A 15 -10.03 10.48 -10.37
CA GLY A 15 -8.76 10.47 -9.64
C GLY A 15 -8.48 9.13 -8.92
N SER A 16 -7.24 8.94 -8.47
CA SER A 16 -6.81 7.78 -7.67
C SER A 16 -7.39 7.84 -6.25
N SER A 17 -7.90 6.70 -5.74
CA SER A 17 -8.36 6.58 -4.35
C SER A 17 -7.22 6.36 -3.33
N VAL A 18 -5.96 6.30 -3.79
CA VAL A 18 -4.79 6.12 -2.91
C VAL A 18 -4.30 7.47 -2.40
N ARG A 19 -4.33 7.66 -1.07
CA ARG A 19 -3.76 8.85 -0.42
C ARG A 19 -2.24 8.75 -0.35
N HIS A 20 -1.54 9.82 -0.74
CA HIS A 20 -0.11 9.96 -0.51
C HIS A 20 0.13 10.56 0.87
N LEU A 21 0.83 9.84 1.73
CA LEU A 21 1.26 10.32 3.05
C LEU A 21 2.71 10.79 2.96
N THR A 22 3.03 11.85 3.69
CA THR A 22 4.37 12.37 3.86
C THR A 22 4.82 12.17 5.30
N SER A 23 6.09 12.44 5.60
CA SER A 23 6.60 12.35 6.98
C SER A 23 5.92 13.33 7.95
N THR A 24 5.27 14.39 7.45
CA THR A 24 4.67 15.42 8.29
C THR A 24 3.21 15.14 8.64
N ASP A 25 2.50 14.30 7.87
CA ASP A 25 1.10 13.97 8.13
C ASP A 25 0.87 12.49 8.53
N PHE A 26 1.92 11.67 8.49
CA PHE A 26 1.82 10.23 8.72
C PHE A 26 1.22 9.86 10.09
N ASP A 27 1.79 10.42 11.16
CA ASP A 27 1.42 10.04 12.53
C ASP A 27 0.01 10.52 12.86
N GLU A 28 -0.34 11.75 12.45
CA GLU A 28 -1.69 12.29 12.62
C GLU A 28 -2.73 11.43 11.91
N VAL A 29 -2.48 11.10 10.64
CA VAL A 29 -3.44 10.32 9.84
C VAL A 29 -3.61 8.91 10.38
N THR A 30 -2.51 8.24 10.74
CA THR A 30 -2.58 6.83 11.18
C THR A 30 -3.11 6.65 12.61
N SER A 31 -3.34 7.75 13.34
CA SER A 31 -3.84 7.74 14.72
C SER A 31 -5.36 7.89 14.86
N ASP A 32 -6.11 7.97 13.76
CA ASP A 32 -7.55 8.28 13.76
C ASP A 32 -8.49 7.09 14.06
N GLY A 33 -7.97 5.97 14.56
CA GLY A 33 -8.78 4.78 14.82
C GLY A 33 -9.08 3.91 13.59
N LYS A 34 -8.52 4.22 12.41
CA LYS A 34 -8.62 3.35 11.23
C LYS A 34 -7.37 2.50 11.05
N VAL A 35 -7.54 1.38 10.34
CA VAL A 35 -6.45 0.50 9.93
C VAL A 35 -5.95 0.95 8.56
N TYR A 36 -4.65 1.16 8.42
CA TYR A 36 -4.02 1.66 7.20
C TYR A 36 -3.07 0.63 6.61
N PHE A 37 -3.24 0.30 5.32
CA PHE A 37 -2.26 -0.49 4.59
C PHE A 37 -1.34 0.42 3.77
N VAL A 38 -0.09 0.56 4.23
CA VAL A 38 0.85 1.53 3.68
C VAL A 38 1.96 0.83 2.90
N LYS A 39 2.20 1.30 1.67
CA LYS A 39 3.42 1.05 0.91
C LYS A 39 4.45 2.14 1.23
N CYS A 40 5.60 1.75 1.79
CA CYS A 40 6.65 2.72 2.12
C CYS A 40 7.26 3.36 0.85
N GLY A 41 7.18 4.70 0.75
CA GLY A 41 7.74 5.48 -0.35
C GLY A 41 9.24 5.76 -0.24
N HIS A 42 9.80 5.85 0.98
CA HIS A 42 11.23 6.19 1.22
C HIS A 42 12.21 5.19 0.63
N CYS A 43 11.74 3.97 0.45
CA CYS A 43 12.56 2.92 -0.08
C CYS A 43 12.73 2.97 -1.60
N LYS A 44 12.16 3.97 -2.31
CA LYS A 44 12.53 4.28 -3.71
C LYS A 44 14.05 4.39 -3.89
N LYS A 45 14.75 4.98 -2.92
CA LYS A 45 16.22 5.11 -2.94
C LYS A 45 16.94 3.78 -2.66
N LEU A 46 16.30 2.86 -1.93
CA LEU A 46 16.86 1.55 -1.58
C LEU A 46 16.63 0.50 -2.67
N ALA A 47 15.59 0.68 -3.50
CA ALA A 47 15.20 -0.24 -4.56
C ALA A 47 16.38 -0.76 -5.43
N PRO A 48 17.26 0.09 -6.01
CA PRO A 48 18.34 -0.41 -6.87
C PRO A 48 19.37 -1.26 -6.09
N THR A 49 19.66 -0.92 -4.84
CA THR A 49 20.55 -1.71 -3.98
C THR A 49 19.91 -3.04 -3.60
N TRP A 50 18.60 -3.05 -3.33
CA TRP A 50 17.84 -4.25 -2.99
C TRP A 50 17.74 -5.22 -4.17
N GLU A 51 17.51 -4.72 -5.39
CA GLU A 51 17.53 -5.52 -6.62
C GLU A 51 18.91 -6.14 -6.87
N LYS A 52 19.97 -5.37 -6.67
CA LYS A 52 21.35 -5.88 -6.80
C LYS A 52 21.64 -6.98 -5.79
N LEU A 53 21.15 -6.85 -4.56
CA LEU A 53 21.25 -7.89 -3.53
C LEU A 53 20.43 -9.13 -3.91
N ALA A 54 19.17 -8.95 -4.34
CA ALA A 54 18.31 -10.06 -4.73
C ALA A 54 18.87 -10.88 -5.89
N LYS A 55 19.42 -10.20 -6.90
CA LYS A 55 20.11 -10.86 -8.01
C LYS A 55 21.34 -11.67 -7.55
N ALA A 56 22.04 -11.23 -6.50
CA ALA A 56 23.21 -11.95 -5.98
C ALA A 56 22.84 -13.29 -5.30
N TYR A 57 21.59 -13.46 -4.88
CA TYR A 57 21.08 -14.67 -4.22
C TYR A 57 19.96 -15.36 -5.03
N GLU A 58 19.82 -15.03 -6.32
CA GLU A 58 18.84 -15.67 -7.20
C GLU A 58 19.15 -17.17 -7.34
N GLY A 59 18.19 -18.03 -7.01
CA GLY A 59 18.34 -19.49 -7.07
C GLY A 59 19.15 -20.11 -5.92
N SER A 60 19.52 -19.34 -4.89
CA SER A 60 20.18 -19.90 -3.70
C SER A 60 19.23 -20.77 -2.89
N GLU A 61 19.71 -21.95 -2.46
CA GLU A 61 19.00 -22.83 -1.52
C GLU A 61 19.13 -22.37 -0.06
N GLU A 62 20.07 -21.46 0.22
CA GLU A 62 20.44 -21.02 1.57
C GLU A 62 19.81 -19.67 1.94
N ALA A 63 19.58 -18.79 0.96
CA ALA A 63 19.11 -17.43 1.20
C ALA A 63 18.20 -16.91 0.08
N ALA A 64 17.18 -16.14 0.47
CA ALA A 64 16.31 -15.43 -0.45
C ALA A 64 16.16 -13.97 -0.03
N VAL A 65 16.11 -13.06 -1.01
CA VAL A 65 15.89 -11.63 -0.79
C VAL A 65 14.48 -11.30 -1.30
N PRO A 66 13.45 -11.38 -0.44
CA PRO A 66 12.07 -11.16 -0.85
C PRO A 66 11.85 -9.73 -1.35
N GLY A 67 10.84 -9.58 -2.22
CA GLY A 67 10.61 -8.36 -2.98
C GLY A 67 10.41 -7.10 -2.13
N PHE A 68 10.85 -5.97 -2.69
CA PHE A 68 10.52 -4.61 -2.26
C PHE A 68 9.27 -4.12 -3.03
N PRO A 69 8.35 -3.26 -2.53
CA PRO A 69 8.24 -2.60 -1.22
C PRO A 69 7.81 -3.43 -0.01
N SER A 70 8.19 -2.98 1.17
CA SER A 70 7.51 -3.39 2.41
C SER A 70 6.10 -2.80 2.43
N LEU A 71 5.11 -3.67 2.61
CA LEU A 71 3.72 -3.31 2.85
C LEU A 71 3.44 -3.54 4.33
N LYS A 72 2.87 -2.56 5.02
CA LYS A 72 2.73 -2.56 6.47
C LYS A 72 1.36 -2.08 6.91
N ILE A 73 0.85 -2.66 7.99
CA ILE A 73 -0.38 -2.22 8.63
C ILE A 73 -0.06 -1.27 9.78
N TYR A 74 -0.78 -0.15 9.83
CA TYR A 74 -0.74 0.81 10.93
C TYR A 74 -2.13 0.95 11.54
N PHE A 75 -2.19 1.08 12.86
CA PHE A 75 -3.42 1.31 13.62
C PHE A 75 -3.08 2.10 14.88
N ASN A 76 -3.83 3.17 15.14
CA ASN A 76 -3.62 4.09 16.26
C ASN A 76 -2.17 4.63 16.33
N GLY A 77 -1.63 5.02 15.18
CA GLY A 77 -0.28 5.59 15.06
C GLY A 77 0.85 4.56 15.13
N GLU A 78 0.55 3.29 15.38
CA GLU A 78 1.55 2.24 15.56
C GLU A 78 1.58 1.25 14.41
N GLN A 79 2.78 0.80 14.02
CA GLN A 79 2.95 -0.31 13.09
C GLN A 79 2.52 -1.61 13.78
N LYS A 80 1.56 -2.33 13.19
CA LYS A 80 1.05 -3.61 13.72
C LYS A 80 1.65 -4.80 13.00
N GLU A 81 1.57 -4.82 11.67
CA GLU A 81 1.98 -5.98 10.87
C GLU A 81 2.79 -5.63 9.64
N SER A 82 3.54 -6.62 9.14
CA SER A 82 4.32 -6.52 7.89
C SER A 82 3.95 -7.63 6.92
N PHE A 83 3.51 -7.25 5.72
CA PHE A 83 3.17 -8.19 4.67
C PHE A 83 4.38 -8.51 3.78
N ARG A 84 4.65 -9.80 3.61
CA ARG A 84 5.81 -10.32 2.84
C ARG A 84 5.44 -11.38 1.80
N SER A 85 4.14 -11.65 1.61
CA SER A 85 3.66 -12.69 0.70
C SER A 85 3.42 -12.16 -0.73
N ALA A 86 2.78 -12.99 -1.57
CA ALA A 86 2.39 -12.68 -2.93
C ALA A 86 1.57 -11.37 -3.02
N ARG A 87 1.76 -10.60 -4.09
CA ARG A 87 1.22 -9.24 -4.23
C ARG A 87 0.11 -9.12 -5.27
N ASP A 88 -0.60 -10.21 -5.49
CA ASP A 88 -1.88 -10.20 -6.17
C ASP A 88 -2.97 -9.60 -5.27
N TYR A 89 -4.07 -9.19 -5.90
CA TYR A 89 -5.16 -8.50 -5.23
C TYR A 89 -5.80 -9.35 -4.12
N ASP A 90 -6.06 -10.63 -4.38
CA ASP A 90 -6.79 -11.51 -3.46
C ASP A 90 -6.00 -11.76 -2.18
N THR A 91 -4.69 -12.00 -2.30
CA THR A 91 -3.80 -12.18 -1.15
C THR A 91 -3.69 -10.89 -0.32
N LEU A 92 -3.56 -9.74 -0.98
CA LEU A 92 -3.50 -8.44 -0.29
C LEU A 92 -4.81 -8.11 0.43
N LYS A 93 -5.95 -8.37 -0.22
CA LYS A 93 -7.28 -8.11 0.33
C LYS A 93 -7.54 -9.00 1.54
N THR A 94 -7.27 -10.29 1.43
CA THR A 94 -7.45 -11.26 2.52
C THR A 94 -6.63 -10.86 3.74
N PHE A 95 -5.34 -10.59 3.55
CA PHE A 95 -4.47 -10.15 4.63
C PHE A 95 -4.97 -8.86 5.31
N PHE A 96 -5.45 -7.89 4.52
CA PHE A 96 -5.94 -6.64 5.08
C PHE A 96 -7.25 -6.83 5.85
N ASP A 97 -8.21 -7.57 5.30
CA ASP A 97 -9.50 -7.84 5.94
C ASP A 97 -9.33 -8.61 7.26
N GLU A 98 -8.47 -9.63 7.30
CA GLU A 98 -8.17 -10.40 8.52
C GLU A 98 -7.62 -9.48 9.63
N ASN A 99 -6.72 -8.57 9.28
CA ASN A 99 -6.13 -7.64 10.23
C ASN A 99 -7.10 -6.54 10.67
N ILE A 100 -8.03 -6.12 9.81
CA ILE A 100 -9.10 -5.20 10.21
C ILE A 100 -9.94 -5.84 11.31
N ALA A 101 -10.40 -7.08 11.10
CA ALA A 101 -11.21 -7.79 12.09
C ALA A 101 -10.46 -7.91 13.43
N VAL A 102 -9.20 -8.37 13.39
CA VAL A 102 -8.36 -8.52 14.60
C VAL A 102 -8.14 -7.19 15.32
N LEU A 103 -7.75 -6.13 14.61
CA LEU A 103 -7.38 -4.85 15.22
C LEU A 103 -8.59 -4.04 15.71
N GLN A 104 -9.75 -4.24 15.09
CA GLN A 104 -11.00 -3.61 15.53
C GLN A 104 -11.74 -4.42 16.61
N GLY A 105 -11.20 -5.58 17.00
CA GLY A 105 -11.79 -6.41 18.05
C GLY A 105 -13.04 -7.17 17.60
N GLU A 106 -13.25 -7.33 16.29
CA GLU A 106 -14.23 -8.27 15.77
C GLU A 106 -13.65 -9.68 15.92
N THR A 107 -14.27 -10.49 16.77
CA THR A 107 -13.90 -11.90 16.89
C THR A 107 -14.27 -12.60 15.59
N VAL A 108 -13.26 -13.10 14.88
CA VAL A 108 -13.45 -14.06 13.78
C VAL A 108 -14.05 -15.31 14.40
N ALA A 109 -15.36 -15.48 14.22
CA ALA A 109 -16.12 -16.65 14.66
C ALA A 109 -15.84 -17.86 13.76
#